data_AF-X1GKN4-F1
#
_entry.id   AF-X1GKN4-F1
#
_cell.length_a   1.000
_cell.length_b   1.000
_cell.length_c   1.000
_cell.angle_alpha   90.00
_cell.angle_beta   90.00
_cell.angle_gamma   90.00
#
_symmetry.space_group_name_H-M   'P 1'
#
loop_
_entity.id
_entity.type
_entity.pdbx_description
1 polymer ?
#
loop_
_entity_poly.entity_id
_entity_poly.type
_entity_poly.pdbx_seq_one_letter_code
_entity_poly.pdbx_strand_id
1 'polypeptide(L)' 'SEMIASGQPAGRKLEFLAQEFNREANTICSKASGIEISRTGLELKAVIDQLREQVQNIE' A
#
# COMPACT_ATOMS: atom_id res chain seq x y z
N SER A 1 7.58 16.11 3.08
CA SER A 1 7.39 14.95 3.97
C SER A 1 6.88 15.34 5.36
N GLU A 2 6.03 16.37 5.47
CA GLU A 2 5.58 16.93 6.76
C GLU A 2 4.46 16.13 7.46
N MET A 3 3.83 15.18 6.77
CA MET A 3 2.75 14.37 7.36
C MET A 3 3.22 13.22 8.25
N ILE A 4 4.52 12.87 8.24
CA ILE A 4 5.03 11.78 9.09
C ILE A 4 5.07 12.19 10.57
N ALA A 5 5.07 13.49 10.87
CA ALA A 5 5.23 14.06 12.20
C ALA A 5 3.90 14.47 12.89
N SER A 6 2.76 14.45 12.20
CA SER A 6 1.49 14.85 12.83
C SER A 6 0.87 13.66 13.56
N GLY A 7 0.54 13.84 14.85
CA GLY A 7 -0.06 12.84 15.73
C GLY A 7 -1.49 12.45 15.36
N GLN A 8 -1.73 12.10 14.10
CA GLN A 8 -2.97 11.53 13.60
C GLN A 8 -3.18 10.12 14.23
N PRO A 9 -4.43 9.65 14.38
CA PRO A 9 -4.70 8.29 14.83
C PRO A 9 -3.91 7.26 14.01
N ALA A 10 -3.39 6.24 14.67
CA ALA A 10 -2.54 5.23 14.02
C ALA A 10 -3.21 4.62 12.77
N GLY A 11 -4.53 4.43 12.79
CA GLY A 11 -5.32 3.96 11.64
C GLY A 11 -5.19 4.88 10.41
N ARG A 12 -5.41 6.19 10.58
CA ARG A 12 -5.28 7.18 9.50
C ARG A 12 -3.88 7.27 8.88
N LYS A 13 -2.83 7.02 9.68
CA LYS A 13 -1.45 6.93 9.18
C LYS A 13 -1.25 5.68 8.32
N LEU A 14 -1.79 4.55 8.76
CA LEU A 14 -1.70 3.28 8.02
C LEU A 14 -2.54 3.30 6.73
N GLU A 15 -3.71 3.96 6.73
CA GLU A 15 -4.53 4.19 5.53
C GLU A 15 -3.73 4.96 4.46
N PHE A 16 -3.02 6.02 4.85
CA PHE A 16 -2.17 6.79 3.94
C PHE A 16 -1.04 5.92 3.35
N LEU A 17 -0.34 5.15 4.19
CA LEU A 17 0.73 4.26 3.73
C LEU A 17 0.19 3.20 2.77
N ALA A 18 -0.97 2.61 3.06
CA ALA A 18 -1.62 1.65 2.18
C ALA A 18 -1.97 2.27 0.83
N GLN A 19 -2.40 3.55 0.79
CA GLN A 19 -2.63 4.27 -0.46
C GLN A 19 -1.34 4.50 -1.26
N GLU A 20 -0.26 4.92 -0.60
CA GLU A 20 1.04 5.12 -1.26
C GLU A 20 1.61 3.81 -1.81
N PHE A 21 1.52 2.71 -1.05
CA PHE A 21 1.96 1.40 -1.52
C PHE A 21 1.13 0.93 -2.72
N ASN A 22 -0.18 1.20 -2.75
CA ASN A 22 -1.02 0.83 -3.89
C ASN A 22 -0.63 1.63 -5.14
N ARG A 23 -0.31 2.92 -5.00
CA ARG A 23 0.23 3.74 -6.10
C ARG A 23 1.54 3.16 -6.64
N GLU A 24 2.45 2.78 -5.76
CA GLU A 24 3.74 2.22 -6.15
C GLU A 24 3.58 0.85 -6.83
N ALA A 25 2.74 -0.04 -6.28
CA ALA A 25 2.46 -1.35 -6.87
C ALA A 25 1.87 -1.23 -8.28
N ASN A 26 0.99 -0.25 -8.52
CA ASN A 26 0.46 0.03 -9.85
C ASN A 26 1.54 0.55 -10.82
N THR A 27 2.45 1.39 -10.35
CA THR A 27 3.60 1.87 -11.16
C THR A 27 4.53 0.71 -11.53
N ILE A 28 4.85 -0.17 -10.58
CA ILE A 28 5.67 -1.36 -10.83
C ILE A 28 4.98 -2.29 -11.84
N CYS A 29 3.69 -2.59 -11.66
CA CYS A 29 2.93 -3.45 -12.58
C CYS A 29 2.83 -2.87 -14.00
N SER A 30 2.59 -1.56 -14.12
CA SER A 30 2.42 -0.90 -15.42
C SER A 30 3.72 -0.70 -16.19
N LYS A 31 4.87 -0.74 -15.50
CA LYS A 31 6.21 -0.66 -16.11
C LYS A 31 6.96 -2.00 -16.10
N ALA A 32 6.35 -3.06 -15.58
CA ALA A 32 6.92 -4.40 -15.54
C ALA A 32 7.01 -4.98 -16.96
N SER A 33 8.23 -5.19 -17.45
CA SER A 33 8.48 -5.85 -18.74
C SER A 33 8.64 -7.37 -18.64
N GLY A 34 8.41 -7.97 -17.46
CA GLY A 34 8.57 -9.40 -17.23
C GLY A 34 7.49 -10.01 -16.33
N ILE A 35 7.10 -11.26 -16.64
CA ILE A 35 6.08 -12.05 -15.93
C ILE A 35 6.33 -12.12 -14.42
N GLU A 36 7.58 -12.29 -14.00
CA GLU A 36 7.96 -12.36 -12.58
C GLU A 36 7.69 -11.04 -11.84
N ILE A 37 7.90 -9.90 -12.50
CA ILE A 37 7.66 -8.58 -11.91
C ILE A 37 6.15 -8.33 -11.82
N SER A 38 5.38 -8.72 -12.83
CA SER A 38 3.91 -8.65 -12.80
C SER A 38 3.34 -9.51 -11.66
N ARG A 39 3.86 -10.71 -11.45
CA ARG A 39 3.47 -11.61 -10.36
C ARG A 39 3.78 -11.00 -8.99
N THR A 40 5.01 -10.51 -8.81
CA THR A 40 5.43 -9.82 -7.58
C THR A 40 4.54 -8.60 -7.29
N GLY A 41 4.16 -7.84 -8.32
CA GLY A 41 3.25 -6.71 -8.17
C GLY A 41 1.82 -7.09 -7.77
N LEU A 42 1.33 -8.25 -8.22
CA LEU A 42 0.03 -8.79 -7.78
C LEU A 42 0.07 -9.28 -6.33
N GLU A 43 1.14 -9.96 -5.93
CA GLU A 43 1.36 -10.39 -4.54
C GLU A 43 1.46 -9.17 -3.60
N LEU A 44 2.16 -8.12 -4.03
CA LEU A 44 2.23 -6.86 -3.29
C LEU A 44 0.85 -6.21 -3.11
N LYS A 45 0.01 -6.22 -4.15
CA LYS A 45 -1.38 -5.72 -4.05
C LYS A 45 -2.20 -6.49 -3.03
N ALA A 46 -2.10 -7.82 -3.03
CA ALA A 46 -2.81 -8.66 -2.06
C ALA A 46 -2.41 -8.34 -0.61
N VAL A 47 -1.12 -8.12 -0.34
CA VAL A 47 -0.63 -7.72 0.99
C VAL A 47 -1.13 -6.32 1.38
N ILE A 48 -1.19 -5.39 0.43
CA ILE A 48 -1.72 -4.03 0.69
C ILE A 48 -3.21 -4.09 1.02
N ASP A 49 -3.99 -4.92 0.33
CA ASP A 49 -5.42 -5.07 0.60
C ASP A 49 -5.67 -5.68 1.99
N GLN A 50 -4.88 -6.69 2.39
CA GLN A 50 -4.91 -7.21 3.77
C GLN A 50 -4.54 -6.14 4.79
N LEU A 51 -3.53 -5.31 4.51
CA LEU A 51 -3.15 -4.20 5.39
C LEU A 51 -4.33 -3.22 5.57
N ARG A 52 -5.04 -2.87 4.50
CA ARG A 52 -6.22 -1.99 4.56
C ARG A 52 -7.34 -2.59 5.42
N GLU A 53 -7.60 -3.88 5.25
CA GLU A 53 -8.62 -4.59 6.04
C GLU A 53 -8.26 -4.58 7.54
N GLN A 54 -6.99 -4.83 7.88
CA GLN A 54 -6.54 -4.76 9.28
C GLN A 54 -6.66 -3.35 9.87
N VAL A 55 -6.34 -2.31 9.09
CA VAL A 55 -6.49 -0.93 9.52
C VAL A 55 -7.94 -0.61 9.86
N GLN A 56 -8.88 -1.05 9.03
CA GLN A 56 -10.32 -0.86 9.25
C GLN A 56 -10.87 -1.65 10.43
N ASN A 57 -10.28 -2.79 10.77
CA ASN A 57 -10.71 -3.62 11.89
C ASN A 57 -10.24 -3.10 13.27
N ILE A 58 -9.27 -2.19 13.31
CA ILE A 58 -8.68 -1.64 14.55
C ILE A 58 -9.25 -0.24 14.88
N GLU A 59 -9.90 0.42 13.91
CA GLU A 59 -10.69 1.65 14.11
C GLU A 59 -12.06 1.37 14.72
#